data_AF-A0A4U0YV90-F1
#
_entry.id   AF-A0A4U0YV90-F1
#
_cell.length_a   1.000
_cell.length_b   1.000
_cell.length_c   1.000
_cell.angle_alpha   90.00
_cell.angle_beta   90.00
_cell.angle_gamma   90.00
#
_symmetry.space_group_name_H-M   'P 1'
#
loop_
_entity.id
_entity.type
_entity.pdbx_description
1 polymer ?
#
loop_
_entity_poly.entity_id
_entity_poly.type
_entity_poly.pdbx_seq_one_letter_code
_entity_poly.pdbx_strand_id
1 'polypeptide(L)' 'ARFLAPPLRLCTDNAAMIAWAGIERFRDGARDGMALSARPRWPLDKTSPALIGFGKKGAKA' A
#
# COMPACT_ATOMS: atom_id res chain seq x y z
N ALA A 1 -14.18 -19.59 11.88
CA ALA A 1 -13.77 -18.24 11.42
C ALA A 1 -14.96 -17.59 10.71
N ARG A 2 -15.19 -16.29 10.90
CA ARG A 2 -16.23 -15.54 10.16
C ARG A 2 -15.58 -14.88 8.94
N PHE A 3 -16.16 -15.10 7.76
CA PHE A 3 -15.74 -14.40 6.54
C PHE A 3 -16.22 -12.94 6.59
N LEU A 4 -15.35 -12.02 6.18
CA LEU A 4 -15.64 -10.59 6.09
C LEU A 4 -15.19 -10.09 4.72
N ALA A 5 -16.09 -9.38 4.04
CA ALA A 5 -15.81 -8.70 2.79
C ALA A 5 -16.43 -7.30 2.80
N PRO A 6 -15.80 -6.29 2.18
CA PRO A 6 -16.37 -4.96 2.08
C PRO A 6 -17.57 -4.91 1.12
N PRO A 7 -18.43 -3.88 1.19
CA PRO A 7 -19.41 -3.60 0.15
C PRO A 7 -18.75 -3.51 -1.23
N LEU A 8 -19.41 -3.99 -2.29
CA LEU A 8 -18.82 -4.11 -3.63
C LEU A 8 -18.20 -2.81 -4.17
N ARG A 9 -18.80 -1.65 -3.88
CA ARG A 9 -18.28 -0.33 -4.29
C ARG A 9 -16.94 0.04 -3.63
N LEU A 10 -16.54 -0.66 -2.58
CA LEU A 10 -15.27 -0.50 -1.88
C LEU A 10 -14.29 -1.64 -2.18
N CYS A 11 -14.66 -2.65 -2.97
CA CYS A 11 -13.79 -3.78 -3.31
C CYS A 11 -12.72 -3.42 -4.33
N THR A 12 -13.00 -2.50 -5.26
CA THR A 12 -12.06 -2.05 -6.30
C THR A 12 -11.30 -0.79 -5.86
N ASP A 13 -10.24 -0.43 -6.58
CA ASP A 13 -9.49 0.80 -6.35
C ASP A 13 -10.42 2.02 -6.25
N ASN A 14 -10.30 2.74 -5.14
CA ASN A 14 -11.13 3.91 -4.86
C ASN A 14 -10.37 4.92 -3.98
N ALA A 15 -10.78 6.19 -4.01
CA ALA A 15 -10.14 7.23 -3.21
C ALA A 15 -10.41 7.08 -1.71
N ALA A 16 -11.52 6.44 -1.31
CA ALA A 16 -11.90 6.31 0.09
C ALA A 16 -10.91 5.43 0.87
N MET A 17 -10.43 4.32 0.30
CA MET A 17 -9.41 3.49 0.94
C MET A 17 -8.06 4.22 1.08
N ILE A 18 -7.70 5.07 0.11
CA ILE A 18 -6.48 5.87 0.16
C ILE A 18 -6.58 6.94 1.26
N ALA A 19 -7.72 7.64 1.35
CA ALA A 19 -7.98 8.62 2.40
C ALA A 19 -7.97 7.98 3.79
N TRP A 20 -8.57 6.78 3.94
CA TRP A 20 -8.56 6.03 5.19
C TRP A 20 -7.14 5.62 5.60
N ALA A 21 -6.36 5.03 4.70
CA ALA A 21 -4.97 4.70 4.99
C ALA A 21 -4.11 5.95 5.28
N GLY A 22 -4.46 7.10 4.69
CA GLY A 22 -3.83 8.39 4.96
C GLY A 22 -4.11 8.90 6.37
N ILE A 23 -5.37 8.92 6.80
CA ILE A 23 -5.74 9.43 8.12
C ILE A 23 -5.19 8.54 9.24
N GLU A 24 -5.20 7.21 9.07
CA GLU A 24 -4.61 6.30 10.05
C GLU A 24 -3.10 6.56 10.21
N ARG A 25 -2.36 6.68 9.10
CA ARG A 25 -0.93 7.05 9.15
C ARG A 25 -0.67 8.42 9.77
N PHE A 26 -1.52 9.41 9.47
CA PHE A 26 -1.39 10.74 10.06
C PHE A 26 -1.62 10.73 11.59
N ARG A 27 -2.61 9.95 12.05
CA ARG A 27 -2.89 9.73 13.48
C ARG A 27 -1.74 9.01 14.19
N ASP A 28 -1.08 8.07 13.51
CA ASP A 28 0.15 7.42 13.97
C ASP A 28 1.39 8.34 13.89
N GLY A 29 1.20 9.57 13.43
CA GLY A 29 2.22 10.61 13.43
C GLY A 29 3.13 10.62 12.21
N ALA A 30 2.80 9.90 11.14
CA ALA A 30 3.49 10.00 9.86
C ALA A 30 3.15 11.33 9.17
N ARG A 31 4.18 12.07 8.74
CA ARG A 31 4.05 13.27 7.91
C ARG A 31 5.15 13.24 6.87
N ASP A 32 4.80 13.55 5.64
CA ASP A 32 5.76 13.73 4.55
C ASP A 32 5.88 15.23 4.23
N GLY A 33 7.08 15.67 3.85
CA GLY A 33 7.31 17.03 3.35
C GLY A 33 6.99 17.16 1.85
N MET A 34 7.25 18.35 1.29
CA MET A 34 6.98 18.65 -0.13
C MET A 34 7.89 17.87 -1.13
N ALA A 35 8.87 17.12 -0.64
CA ALA A 35 9.76 16.28 -1.44
C ALA A 35 9.23 14.84 -1.64
N LEU A 36 7.99 14.55 -1.22
CA LEU A 36 7.38 13.23 -1.39
C LEU A 36 7.35 12.83 -2.88
N SER A 37 7.82 11.62 -3.17
CA SER A 37 7.81 11.06 -4.52
C SER A 37 7.17 9.67 -4.54
N ALA A 38 6.49 9.37 -5.63
CA ALA A 38 5.83 8.08 -5.83
C ALA A 38 6.86 6.96 -5.91
N ARG A 39 6.52 5.79 -5.35
CA ARG A 39 7.31 4.56 -5.46
C ARG A 39 6.58 3.56 -6.35
N PRO A 40 6.92 3.45 -7.66
CA PRO A 40 6.24 2.54 -8.60
C PRO A 40 6.31 1.07 -8.20
N ARG A 41 7.32 0.69 -7.40
CA ARG A 41 7.46 -0.62 -6.78
C ARG A 41 7.58 -0.44 -5.28
N TRP A 42 6.43 -0.35 -4.61
CA TRP A 42 6.36 -0.23 -3.16
C TRP A 42 5.94 -1.56 -2.54
N PRO A 43 6.86 -2.30 -1.88
CA PRO A 43 6.48 -3.54 -1.22
C PRO A 43 5.57 -3.25 -0.02
N LEU A 44 4.49 -4.03 0.10
CA LEU A 44 3.58 -3.99 1.24
C LEU A 44 4.25 -4.58 2.49
N ASP A 45 4.99 -5.67 2.31
CA ASP A 45 5.79 -6.31 3.35
C ASP A 45 7.28 -6.00 3.14
N LYS A 46 7.93 -5.49 4.19
CA LYS A 46 9.35 -5.13 4.19
C LYS A 46 10.28 -6.34 4.43
N THR A 47 9.73 -7.47 4.83
CA THR A 47 10.48 -8.71 5.16
C THR A 47 10.42 -9.75 4.06
N SER A 48 9.52 -9.59 3.09
CA SER A 48 9.40 -10.48 1.94
C SER A 48 10.67 -10.43 1.07
N PRO A 49 11.25 -11.58 0.69
CA PRO A 49 12.45 -11.62 -0.13
C PRO A 49 12.19 -11.01 -1.51
N ALA A 50 13.17 -10.26 -2.02
CA ALA A 50 13.09 -9.70 -3.37
C ALA A 50 13.02 -10.84 -4.40
N LEU A 51 12.02 -10.80 -5.27
CA LEU A 51 11.91 -11.79 -6.35
C LEU A 51 12.96 -11.49 -7.42
N ILE A 52 14.01 -12.32 -7.49
CA ILE A 52 15.07 -12.22 -8.50
C ILE A 52 14.68 -13.09 -9.72
N GLY A 53 14.75 -12.50 -10.92
CA GLY A 53 14.51 -13.17 -12.21
C GLY A 53 13.76 -12.31 -13.25
N PHE A 54 13.93 -12.61 -14.54
CA PHE A 54 13.22 -11.93 -15.63
C PHE A 54 11.69 -12.04 -15.43
N GLY A 55 10.99 -10.91 -15.53
CA GLY A 55 9.53 -10.84 -15.38
C GLY A 55 9.02 -10.83 -13.93
N LYS A 56 9.89 -10.96 -12.91
CA LYS A 56 9.46 -10.91 -11.50
C LYS A 56 9.58 -9.48 -10.95
N LYS A 57 8.44 -8.77 -10.86
CA LYS A 57 8.38 -7.42 -10.26
C LYS A 57 8.23 -7.53 -8.74
N GLY A 58 9.30 -7.89 -8.05
CA GLY A 58 9.40 -7.77 -6.58
C GLY A 58 9.70 -6.34 -6.13
N ALA A 59 9.98 -6.16 -4.84
CA ALA A 59 10.60 -4.94 -4.34
C ALA A 59 11.83 -4.59 -5.22
N LYS A 60 12.00 -3.32 -5.58
CA LYS A 60 13.22 -2.88 -6.28
C LYS A 60 14.38 -3.07 -5.28
N ALA A 61 15.32 -3.97 -5.60
CA ALA A 61 16.61 -4.05 -4.92
C ALA A 61 17.35 -2.72 -5.01
#